data_AF-A0A8C8Z5Z4-F1
#
_entry.id   AF-A0A8C8Z5Z4-F1
#
_cell.length_a   1.000
_cell.length_b   1.000
_cell.length_c   1.000
_cell.angle_alpha   90.00
_cell.angle_beta   90.00
_cell.angle_gamma   90.00
#
_symmetry.space_group_name_H-M   'P 1'
#
loop_
_entity.id
_entity.type
_entity.pdbx_description
1 polymer ?
#
loop_
_entity_poly.entity_id
_entity_poly.type
_entity_poly.pdbx_seq_one_letter_code
_entity_poly.pdbx_strand_id
1 'polypeptide(L)'
;TAGSLHERLRISYTKVLDVLEQIPKHAAYRKYTEQIANEKLAMVKAEPDVKKLEDQRQGGQIEEVTLQAERELSLARKMMQWKPWEPLVEEPPVNQWKWPI
;
A
#
# COMPACT_ATOMS: atom_id res chain seq x y z
N THR A 1 18.37 12.74 8.86
CA THR A 1 19.45 12.13 8.05
C THR A 1 18.93 10.86 7.39
N ALA A 2 19.50 10.42 6.27
CA ALA A 2 19.00 9.29 5.46
C ALA A 2 18.74 8.00 6.27
N GLY A 3 19.56 7.70 7.29
CA GLY A 3 19.33 6.55 8.19
C GLY A 3 18.02 6.63 9.00
N SER A 4 17.54 7.84 9.33
CA SER A 4 16.25 8.01 10.00
C SER A 4 15.05 7.74 9.07
N LEU A 5 15.21 7.94 7.75
CA LEU A 5 14.14 7.68 6.79
C LEU A 5 13.94 6.18 6.54
N HIS A 6 15.04 5.41 6.53
CA HIS A 6 14.99 3.95 6.43
C HIS A 6 14.22 3.31 7.61
N GLU A 7 14.53 3.74 8.84
CA GLU A 7 13.80 3.33 10.05
C GLU A 7 12.32 3.70 9.96
N ARG A 8 12.01 4.93 9.51
CA ARG A 8 10.63 5.41 9.33
C ARG A 8 9.86 4.57 8.32
N LEU A 9 10.50 4.24 7.20
CA LEU A 9 9.92 3.42 6.15
C LEU A 9 9.58 2.02 6.66
N ARG A 10 10.49 1.40 7.42
CA ARG A 10 10.25 0.10 8.07
C ARG A 10 9.05 0.17 9.00
N ILE A 11 8.99 1.18 9.87
CA ILE A 11 7.87 1.38 10.79
C ILE A 11 6.55 1.58 10.04
N SER A 12 6.55 2.36 8.96
CA SER A 12 5.36 2.60 8.14
C SER A 12 4.83 1.32 7.51
N TYR A 13 5.68 0.47 6.92
CA TYR A 13 5.24 -0.80 6.35
C TYR A 13 4.72 -1.79 7.41
N THR A 14 5.37 -1.88 8.58
CA THR A 14 4.85 -2.72 9.67
C THR A 14 3.46 -2.25 10.09
N LYS A 15 3.25 -0.94 10.26
CA LYS A 15 1.93 -0.39 10.59
C LYS A 15 0.89 -0.63 9.50
N VAL A 16 1.28 -0.62 8.23
CA VAL A 16 0.37 -0.96 7.12
C VAL A 16 -0.08 -2.42 7.29
N LEU A 17 0.86 -3.35 7.50
CA LEU A 17 0.54 -4.76 7.72
C LEU A 17 -0.39 -4.95 8.94
N ASP A 18 -0.13 -4.28 10.06
CA ASP A 18 -0.99 -4.33 11.27
C ASP A 18 -2.43 -3.86 10.99
N VAL A 19 -2.61 -2.85 10.12
CA VAL A 19 -3.95 -2.39 9.72
C VAL A 19 -4.61 -3.40 8.79
N LEU A 20 -3.86 -3.98 7.85
CA LEU A 20 -4.36 -4.99 6.92
C LEU A 20 -4.82 -6.27 7.62
N GLU A 21 -4.25 -6.60 8.79
CA GLU A 21 -4.70 -7.75 9.58
C GLU A 21 -6.18 -7.68 9.97
N GLN A 22 -6.70 -6.46 10.15
CA GLN A 22 -8.10 -6.18 10.51
C GLN A 22 -9.06 -6.25 9.31
N ILE A 23 -8.54 -6.31 8.08
CA ILE A 23 -9.32 -6.43 6.84
C ILE A 23 -9.59 -7.92 6.54
N PRO A 24 -10.75 -8.34 6.01
CA PRO A 24 -10.98 -9.74 5.68
C PRO A 24 -9.99 -10.32 4.66
N LYS A 25 -9.54 -11.57 4.85
CA LYS A 25 -8.57 -12.26 3.97
C LYS A 25 -9.03 -12.42 2.52
N HIS A 26 -10.33 -12.41 2.26
CA HIS A 26 -10.90 -12.51 0.92
C HIS A 26 -10.89 -11.16 0.18
N ALA A 27 -10.69 -10.04 0.87
CA ALA A 27 -10.67 -8.73 0.24
C ALA A 27 -9.47 -8.64 -0.70
N ALA A 28 -9.73 -8.34 -1.98
CA ALA A 28 -8.69 -8.22 -3.00
C ALA A 28 -7.62 -7.19 -2.59
N TYR A 29 -8.06 -6.06 -2.03
CA TYR A 29 -7.17 -5.01 -1.51
C TYR A 29 -6.16 -5.57 -0.49
N ARG A 30 -6.62 -6.35 0.51
CA ARG A 30 -5.72 -6.95 1.50
C ARG A 30 -4.66 -7.82 0.84
N LYS A 31 -5.08 -8.74 -0.04
CA LYS A 31 -4.17 -9.70 -0.70
C LYS A 31 -3.05 -9.00 -1.46
N TYR A 32 -3.37 -8.01 -2.29
CA TYR A 32 -2.38 -7.32 -3.10
C TYR A 32 -1.52 -6.36 -2.28
N THR A 33 -2.10 -5.63 -1.33
CA THR A 33 -1.35 -4.69 -0.50
C THR A 33 -0.41 -5.44 0.46
N GLU A 34 -0.80 -6.57 1.02
CA GLU A 34 0.08 -7.43 1.83
C GLU A 34 1.28 -7.93 1.00
N GLN A 35 1.04 -8.39 -0.23
CA GLN A 35 2.13 -8.83 -1.11
C GLN A 35 3.13 -7.70 -1.36
N ILE A 36 2.65 -6.54 -1.80
CA ILE A 36 3.49 -5.38 -2.13
C ILE A 36 4.23 -4.87 -0.88
N ALA A 37 3.55 -4.79 0.27
CA ALA A 37 4.16 -4.33 1.51
C ALA A 37 5.26 -5.29 1.99
N ASN A 38 5.03 -6.60 1.92
CA ASN A 38 6.02 -7.61 2.31
C ASN A 38 7.24 -7.61 1.38
N GLU A 39 7.04 -7.54 0.06
CA GLU A 39 8.13 -7.43 -0.92
C GLU A 39 8.98 -6.19 -0.65
N LYS A 40 8.35 -5.03 -0.47
CA LYS A 40 9.05 -3.77 -0.20
C LYS A 40 9.77 -3.80 1.15
N LEU A 41 9.15 -4.36 2.19
CA LEU A 41 9.77 -4.52 3.50
C LEU A 41 10.97 -5.47 3.45
N ALA A 42 10.90 -6.55 2.68
CA ALA A 42 12.00 -7.49 2.49
C ALA A 42 13.20 -6.82 1.80
N MET A 43 12.96 -6.02 0.75
CA MET A 43 14.01 -5.24 0.09
C MET A 43 14.68 -4.25 1.06
N VAL A 44 13.88 -3.52 1.86
CA VAL A 44 14.39 -2.55 2.84
C VAL A 44 15.21 -3.24 3.95
N LYS A 45 14.85 -4.47 4.33
CA LYS A 45 15.62 -5.27 5.30
C LYS A 45 16.91 -5.86 4.70
N ALA A 46 16.91 -6.17 3.41
CA ALA A 46 18.03 -6.79 2.72
C ALA A 46 19.18 -5.79 2.49
N GLU A 47 18.87 -4.53 2.16
CA GLU A 47 19.88 -3.51 1.90
C GLU A 47 19.81 -2.37 2.93
N PRO A 48 20.81 -2.26 3.84
CA PRO A 48 20.87 -1.19 4.82
C PRO A 48 21.40 0.14 4.23
N ASP A 49 22.08 0.11 3.09
CA ASP A 49 22.59 1.32 2.43
C ASP A 49 21.48 1.99 1.60
N VAL A 50 21.12 3.21 2.00
CA VAL A 50 20.08 4.00 1.32
C VAL A 50 20.43 4.23 -0.15
N LYS A 51 21.70 4.49 -0.49
CA LYS A 51 22.08 4.76 -1.89
C LYS A 51 21.92 3.53 -2.77
N LYS A 52 22.37 2.38 -2.29
CA LYS A 52 22.21 1.11 -3.02
C LYS A 52 20.75 0.71 -3.15
N LEU A 53 19.95 0.97 -2.12
CA LEU A 53 18.51 0.72 -2.15
C LEU A 53 17.81 1.62 -3.18
N GLU A 54 18.23 2.88 -3.31
CA GLU A 54 17.74 3.80 -4.35
C GLU A 54 18.15 3.34 -5.75
N ASP A 55 19.39 2.91 -5.95
CA ASP A 55 19.87 2.40 -7.26
C ASP A 55 19.16 1.10 -7.67
N GLN A 56 18.88 0.23 -6.69
CA GLN A 56 18.18 -1.05 -6.94
C GLN A 56 16.67 -0.85 -7.16
N ARG A 57 16.09 0.24 -6.65
CA ARG A 57 14.68 0.57 -6.85
C ARG A 57 14.53 1.49 -8.06
N GLN A 58 13.87 1.01 -9.11
CA GLN A 58 13.39 1.84 -10.23
C GLN A 58 12.27 2.84 -9.82
N GLY A 59 12.21 3.28 -8.56
CA GLY A 59 11.04 3.89 -7.93
C GLY A 59 11.31 5.20 -7.18
N GLY A 60 12.36 5.94 -7.55
CA GLY A 60 12.65 7.27 -7.02
C GLY A 60 13.44 7.28 -5.71
N GLN A 61 13.55 8.47 -5.11
CA GLN A 61 14.30 8.70 -3.87
C GLN A 61 13.60 8.11 -2.64
N ILE A 62 14.36 7.77 -1.60
CA ILE A 62 13.83 7.16 -0.36
C ILE A 62 12.75 8.01 0.31
N GLU A 63 12.82 9.33 0.14
CA GLU A 63 11.87 10.31 0.68
C GLU A 63 10.48 10.14 0.05
N GLU A 64 10.42 9.99 -1.28
CA GLU A 64 9.17 9.76 -2.01
C GLU A 64 8.57 8.41 -1.64
N VAL A 65 9.41 7.38 -1.49
CA VAL A 65 8.97 6.05 -1.06
C VAL A 65 8.40 6.08 0.36
N THR A 66 9.01 6.85 1.26
CA THR A 66 8.53 7.04 2.63
C THR A 66 7.18 7.75 2.64
N LEU A 67 7.04 8.81 1.84
CA LEU A 67 5.77 9.52 1.69
C LEU A 67 4.67 8.61 1.11
N GLN A 68 5.03 7.76 0.14
CA GLN A 68 4.10 6.80 -0.43
C GLN A 68 3.64 5.76 0.60
N ALA A 69 4.54 5.27 1.45
CA ALA A 69 4.18 4.34 2.52
C ALA A 69 3.26 4.98 3.56
N GLU A 70 3.46 6.26 3.89
CA GLU A 70 2.57 7.00 4.80
C GLU A 70 1.19 7.26 4.19
N ARG A 71 1.14 7.54 2.87
CA ARG A 71 -0.13 7.63 2.12
C ARG A 71 -0.87 6.29 2.11
N GLU A 72 -0.16 5.19 1.89
CA GLU A 72 -0.74 3.85 1.93
C GLU A 72 -1.30 3.53 3.31
N LEU A 73 -0.60 3.91 4.38
CA LEU A 73 -1.11 3.75 5.75
C LEU A 73 -2.40 4.54 5.99
N SER A 74 -2.47 5.78 5.50
CA SER A 74 -3.68 6.60 5.57
C SER A 74 -4.83 5.97 4.76
N LEU A 75 -4.52 5.46 3.56
CA LEU A 75 -5.48 4.76 2.72
C LEU A 75 -6.00 3.49 3.40
N ALA A 76 -5.14 2.63 3.94
CA ALA A 76 -5.53 1.40 4.61
C ALA A 76 -6.50 1.65 5.77
N ARG A 77 -6.26 2.73 6.55
CA ARG A 77 -7.19 3.16 7.61
C ARG A 77 -8.55 3.61 7.07
N LYS A 78 -8.58 4.30 5.94
CA LYS A 78 -9.84 4.69 5.26
C LYS A 78 -10.55 3.48 4.68
N MET A 79 -9.83 2.54 4.08
CA MET A 79 -10.37 1.29 3.54
C MET A 79 -11.08 0.47 4.62
N MET A 80 -10.57 0.52 5.86
CA MET A 80 -11.24 -0.08 7.01
C MET A 80 -12.63 0.52 7.29
N GLN A 81 -12.78 1.84 7.10
CA GLN A 81 -14.06 2.53 7.28
C GLN A 81 -14.99 2.33 6.10
N TRP A 82 -14.45 2.35 4.87
CA TRP A 82 -15.23 2.26 3.64
C TRP A 82 -15.70 0.85 3.30
N LYS A 83 -14.99 -0.18 3.78
CA LYS A 83 -15.28 -1.60 3.52
C LYS A 83 -15.61 -1.90 2.04
N PRO A 84 -14.74 -1.52 1.10
CA PRO A 84 -15.00 -1.66 -0.34
C PRO A 84 -15.07 -3.12 -0.84
N TRP A 85 -14.83 -4.09 0.05
CA TRP A 85 -15.00 -5.52 -0.22
C TRP A 85 -16.46 -5.98 -0.02
N GLU A 86 -17.34 -5.13 0.48
CA GLU A 86 -18.78 -5.39 0.50
C GLU A 86 -19.35 -5.34 -0.94
N PRO A 87 -20.47 -6.03 -1.20
CA PRO A 87 -21.14 -5.98 -2.51
C PRO A 87 -21.49 -4.55 -2.92
N LEU A 88 -21.68 -4.35 -4.23
CA LEU A 88 -22.14 -3.08 -4.79
C LEU A 88 -23.40 -2.61 -4.07
N VAL A 89 -23.40 -1.36 -3.62
CA VAL A 89 -24.53 -0.76 -2.90
C VAL A 89 -25.76 -0.64 -3.81
N GLU A 90 -25.53 -0.29 -5.08
CA GLU A 90 -26.58 -0.17 -6.08
C GLU A 90 -26.10 -0.74 -7.43
N GLU A 91 -26.99 -1.46 -8.11
CA GLU A 91 -26.76 -1.86 -9.50
C GLU A 91 -26.96 -0.66 -10.43
N PRO A 92 -26.14 -0.52 -11.49
CA PRO A 92 -26.30 0.58 -12.43
C PRO A 92 -27.64 0.47 -13.17
N PRO A 93 -28.34 1.59 -13.45
CA PRO A 93 -29.53 1.58 -14.29
C PRO A 93 -29.24 1.02 -15.68
N VAL A 94 -30.29 0.42 -16.27
CA VAL A 94 -30.23 -0.12 -17.64
C VAL A 94 -29.77 0.98 -18.60
N ASN A 95 -28.71 0.71 -19.37
CA ASN A 95 -28.03 1.60 -20.32
C ASN A 95 -27.06 2.66 -19.76
N GLN A 96 -26.77 2.73 -18.45
CA GLN A 96 -25.80 3.69 -17.91
C GLN A 96 -24.40 3.58 -18.55
N TRP A 97 -23.96 2.36 -18.86
CA TRP A 97 -22.63 2.07 -19.41
C TRP A 97 -22.64 1.56 -20.86
N LYS A 98 -23.74 1.74 -21.60
CA LYS A 98 -23.82 1.33 -23.01
C LYS A 98 -23.21 2.40 -23.91
N TRP A 99 -22.15 2.04 -24.65
CA TRP A 99 -21.52 2.92 -25.65
C TRP A 99 -21.00 2.11 -26.86
N PRO A 100 -21.23 2.55 -28.12
CA PRO A 100 -22.15 3.61 -28.56
C PRO A 100 -23.63 3.19 -28.42
N ILE A 101 -24.54 4.16 -28.56
CA ILE A 101 -26.00 3.94 -28.43
C ILE A 101 -26.55 3.13 -29.60
#